data_AF-A0A1H3YM46-F1
#
_entry.id   AF-A0A1H3YM46-F1
#
_cell.length_a   1.000
_cell.length_b   1.000
_cell.length_c   1.000
_cell.angle_alpha   90.00
_cell.angle_beta   90.00
_cell.angle_gamma   90.00
#
_symmetry.space_group_name_H-M   'P 1'
#
loop_
_entity.id
_entity.type
_entity.pdbx_description
1 polymer ?
#
loop_
_entity_poly.entity_id
_entity_poly.type
_entity_poly.pdbx_seq_one_letter_code
_entity_poly.pdbx_strand_id
1 'polypeptide(L)'
;MSEEGTFKKVEKSAEKMYGPKGLLVCGYPEPEQHKLLAILEESKLGEFPVIFATNNDIKRSLKEVLESDHKHGHGEASEMKRAAIMSGFTHEELHILMEDYRNSELPTQHWAALTPVSEKWAVGALLNELAAEAAEIKKELQKNKTK
;
A
#
# COMPACT_ATOMS: atom_id res chain seq x y z
N MET A 1 -26.16 -5.97 1.57
CA MET A 1 -25.89 -5.32 0.29
C MET A 1 -24.44 -5.62 -0.02
N SER A 2 -24.18 -6.46 -1.00
CA SER A 2 -22.85 -6.96 -1.33
C SER A 2 -22.26 -6.03 -2.39
N GLU A 3 -21.24 -5.25 -2.03
CA GLU A 3 -20.45 -4.55 -3.04
C GLU A 3 -19.41 -5.52 -3.58
N GLU A 4 -19.71 -6.09 -4.75
CA GLU A 4 -18.74 -6.83 -5.55
C GLU A 4 -17.66 -5.85 -6.05
N GLY A 5 -16.53 -5.81 -5.35
CA GLY A 5 -15.34 -5.09 -5.78
C GLY A 5 -14.83 -5.69 -7.09
N THR A 6 -15.30 -5.14 -8.21
CA THR A 6 -14.80 -5.53 -9.53
C THR A 6 -13.37 -5.00 -9.65
N PHE A 7 -12.38 -5.90 -9.62
CA PHE A 7 -10.97 -5.57 -9.90
C PHE A 7 -10.87 -4.87 -11.26
N LYS A 8 -10.75 -3.54 -11.24
CA LYS A 8 -10.50 -2.75 -12.45
C LYS A 8 -8.99 -2.62 -12.63
N LYS A 9 -8.51 -3.07 -13.80
CA LYS A 9 -7.16 -2.78 -14.25
C LYS A 9 -7.01 -1.26 -14.33
N VAL A 10 -6.11 -0.71 -13.52
CA VAL A 10 -5.75 0.69 -13.59
C VAL A 10 -4.99 0.93 -14.89
N GLU A 11 -5.57 1.71 -15.81
CA GLU A 11 -4.89 2.11 -17.04
C GLU A 11 -3.81 3.17 -16.74
N LYS A 12 -2.73 3.20 -17.52
CA LYS A 12 -1.69 4.23 -17.38
C LYS A 12 -2.25 5.56 -17.88
N SER A 13 -2.75 6.38 -16.96
CA SER A 13 -3.26 7.72 -17.25
C SER A 13 -2.76 8.74 -16.23
N ALA A 14 -2.86 10.03 -16.60
CA ALA A 14 -2.59 11.14 -15.69
C ALA A 14 -3.75 11.40 -14.69
N GLU A 15 -4.75 10.51 -14.64
CA GLU A 15 -5.84 10.61 -13.68
C GLU A 15 -5.30 10.46 -12.26
N LYS A 16 -5.65 11.41 -11.41
CA LYS A 16 -5.22 11.48 -10.02
C LYS A 16 -6.14 10.61 -9.14
N MET A 17 -5.54 9.73 -8.36
CA MET A 17 -6.24 8.95 -7.34
C MET A 17 -6.71 9.84 -6.18
N TYR A 18 -7.61 9.30 -5.37
CA TYR A 18 -8.20 10.03 -4.25
C TYR A 18 -7.19 10.34 -3.12
N GLY A 19 -7.39 11.49 -2.48
CA GLY A 19 -6.67 11.93 -1.28
C GLY A 19 -5.39 12.76 -1.54
N PRO A 20 -4.70 13.19 -0.46
CA PRO A 20 -3.42 13.88 -0.56
C PRO A 20 -2.33 12.93 -1.04
N LYS A 21 -1.31 13.46 -1.72
CA LYS A 21 -0.21 12.61 -2.21
C LYS A 21 0.59 12.06 -1.01
N GLY A 22 0.69 10.75 -0.90
CA GLY A 22 1.40 10.11 0.21
C GLY A 22 1.35 8.58 0.17
N LEU A 23 2.38 7.97 0.74
CA LEU A 23 2.55 6.51 0.78
C LEU A 23 2.52 6.02 2.23
N LEU A 24 1.55 5.18 2.57
CA LEU A 24 1.51 4.47 3.84
C LEU A 24 2.05 3.06 3.67
N VAL A 25 3.05 2.70 4.46
CA VAL A 25 3.80 1.45 4.39
C VAL A 25 3.59 0.66 5.68
N CYS A 26 3.11 -0.58 5.58
CA CYS A 26 2.76 -1.42 6.72
C CYS A 26 3.60 -2.69 6.74
N GLY A 27 4.03 -3.14 7.93
CA GLY A 27 4.63 -4.46 8.14
C GLY A 27 6.05 -4.63 7.60
N TYR A 28 6.81 -3.54 7.46
CA TYR A 28 8.21 -3.58 7.01
C TYR A 28 9.14 -3.64 8.21
N PRO A 29 10.10 -4.59 8.25
CA PRO A 29 11.18 -4.53 9.23
C PRO A 29 12.11 -3.36 8.90
N GLU A 30 12.79 -2.82 9.92
CA GLU A 30 13.67 -1.65 9.81
C GLU A 30 14.62 -1.69 8.60
N PRO A 31 15.37 -2.78 8.31
CA PRO A 31 16.32 -2.78 7.18
C PRO A 31 15.62 -2.63 5.83
N GLU A 32 14.38 -3.10 5.70
CA GLU A 32 13.60 -2.98 4.48
C GLU A 32 12.97 -1.60 4.31
N GLN A 33 12.65 -0.91 5.42
CA GLN A 33 12.22 0.49 5.37
C GLN A 33 13.30 1.39 4.76
N HIS A 34 14.55 1.19 5.17
CA HIS A 34 15.70 1.90 4.62
C HIS A 34 15.89 1.64 3.12
N LYS A 35 15.80 0.37 2.71
CA LYS A 35 15.85 -0.01 1.29
C LYS A 35 14.71 0.62 0.49
N LEU A 36 13.49 0.62 1.03
CA LEU A 36 12.35 1.24 0.37
C LEU A 36 12.58 2.73 0.17
N LEU A 37 13.03 3.47 1.20
CA LEU A 37 13.33 4.89 1.07
C LEU A 37 14.36 5.15 -0.03
N ALA A 38 15.45 4.38 -0.10
CA ALA A 38 16.46 4.53 -1.14
C ALA A 38 15.86 4.35 -2.56
N ILE A 39 15.00 3.34 -2.75
CA ILE A 39 14.29 3.12 -4.03
C ILE A 39 13.40 4.32 -4.38
N LEU A 40 12.68 4.86 -3.39
CA LEU A 40 11.80 6.01 -3.59
C LEU A 40 12.58 7.30 -3.91
N GLU A 41 13.75 7.49 -3.30
CA GLU A 41 14.64 8.62 -3.57
C GLU A 41 15.22 8.59 -4.99
N GLU A 42 15.46 7.40 -5.54
CA GLU A 42 15.91 7.22 -6.93
C GLU A 42 14.75 7.27 -7.95
N SER A 43 13.50 7.16 -7.49
CA SER A 43 12.32 7.15 -8.35
C SER A 43 12.00 8.54 -8.92
N LYS A 44 11.38 8.59 -10.10
CA LYS A 44 10.99 9.85 -10.77
C LYS A 44 9.65 10.43 -10.28
N LEU A 45 9.23 10.07 -9.06
CA LEU A 45 7.89 10.34 -8.53
C LEU A 45 7.76 11.71 -7.83
N GLY A 46 8.86 12.47 -7.73
CA GLY A 46 8.92 13.73 -6.98
C GLY A 46 8.82 13.50 -5.47
N GLU A 47 8.73 14.59 -4.70
CA GLU A 47 8.63 14.51 -3.24
C GLU A 47 7.21 14.19 -2.76
N PHE A 48 7.09 13.29 -1.78
CA PHE A 48 5.85 12.96 -1.09
C PHE A 48 6.14 12.37 0.30
N PRO A 49 5.20 12.49 1.25
CA PRO A 49 5.33 11.85 2.56
C PRO A 49 5.29 10.33 2.43
N VAL A 50 6.23 9.66 3.11
CA VAL A 50 6.28 8.20 3.28
C VAL A 50 6.09 7.93 4.76
N ILE A 51 5.02 7.24 5.13
CA ILE A 51 4.64 6.97 6.51
C ILE A 51 4.80 5.47 6.76
N PHE A 52 5.56 5.10 7.79
CA PHE A 52 5.65 3.72 8.24
C PHE A 52 4.66 3.49 9.39
N ALA A 53 3.66 2.64 9.17
CA ALA A 53 2.67 2.32 10.18
C ALA A 53 3.32 1.55 11.34
N THR A 54 3.14 2.06 12.55
CA THR A 54 3.57 1.39 13.79
C THR A 54 2.43 0.56 14.36
N ASN A 55 2.71 -0.31 15.34
CA ASN A 55 1.65 -1.07 16.01
C ASN A 55 0.60 -0.17 16.69
N ASN A 56 0.96 1.07 17.05
CA ASN A 56 0.04 2.05 17.63
C ASN A 56 -0.98 2.59 16.60
N ASP A 57 -0.66 2.50 15.31
CA ASP A 57 -1.49 3.02 14.22
C ASP A 57 -2.58 2.03 13.78
N ILE A 58 -2.55 0.77 14.25
CA ILE A 58 -3.45 -0.31 13.79
C ILE A 58 -4.95 0.02 13.94
N LYS A 59 -5.31 0.80 14.97
CA LYS A 59 -6.68 1.22 15.26
C LYS A 59 -7.02 2.61 14.73
N ARG A 60 -6.02 3.38 14.28
CA ARG A 60 -6.23 4.71 13.68
C ARG A 60 -6.76 4.55 12.26
N SER A 61 -7.51 5.54 11.80
CA SER A 61 -7.99 5.56 10.42
C SER A 61 -6.85 5.80 9.44
N LEU A 62 -7.02 5.32 8.20
CA LEU A 62 -6.04 5.54 7.13
C LEU A 62 -5.75 7.03 6.91
N LYS A 63 -6.79 7.87 6.98
CA LYS A 63 -6.65 9.32 6.89
C LYS A 63 -5.74 9.89 7.98
N GLU A 64 -6.02 9.57 9.25
CA GLU A 64 -5.23 10.09 10.38
C GLU A 64 -3.76 9.68 10.29
N VAL A 65 -3.47 8.47 9.79
CA VAL A 65 -2.10 7.99 9.67
C VAL A 65 -1.40 8.67 8.48
N LEU A 66 -2.07 8.82 7.35
CA LEU A 66 -1.55 9.52 6.16
C LEU A 66 -1.29 11.01 6.40
N GLU A 67 -1.96 11.63 7.37
CA GLU A 67 -1.71 13.02 7.80
C GLU A 67 -0.49 13.16 8.74
N SER A 68 0.20 12.07 9.06
CA SER A 68 1.44 12.09 9.86
C SER A 68 2.62 12.62 9.04
N ASP A 69 3.65 13.08 9.74
CA ASP A 69 4.85 13.62 9.10
C ASP A 69 5.59 12.57 8.26
N HIS A 70 6.31 13.04 7.24
CA HIS A 70 7.20 12.19 6.44
C HIS A 70 8.20 11.45 7.34
N LYS A 71 8.36 10.14 7.12
CA LYS A 71 9.14 9.20 7.93
C LYS A 71 8.60 8.96 9.35
N HIS A 72 7.34 9.28 9.64
CA HIS A 72 6.68 8.77 10.85
C HIS A 72 6.84 7.25 10.95
N GLY A 73 7.11 6.75 12.16
CA GLY A 73 7.33 5.33 12.46
C GLY A 73 8.60 4.71 11.86
N HIS A 74 9.45 5.50 11.18
CA HIS A 74 10.69 4.97 10.61
C HIS A 74 11.62 4.43 11.70
N GLY A 75 12.17 3.24 11.46
CA GLY A 75 13.00 2.53 12.43
C GLY A 75 12.22 1.61 13.36
N GLU A 76 10.89 1.71 13.40
CA GLU A 76 10.04 0.82 14.19
C GLU A 76 9.47 -0.29 13.32
N ALA A 77 9.76 -1.55 13.67
CA ALA A 77 9.13 -2.69 13.04
C ALA A 77 7.69 -2.86 13.54
N SER A 78 6.78 -3.29 12.66
CA SER A 78 5.40 -3.61 13.01
C SER A 78 5.09 -5.07 12.72
N GLU A 79 4.18 -5.66 13.52
CA GLU A 79 3.65 -7.02 13.33
C GLU A 79 2.52 -7.07 12.28
N MET A 80 2.26 -5.94 11.61
CA MET A 80 1.27 -5.83 10.55
C MET A 80 1.58 -6.71 9.35
N LYS A 81 0.52 -7.07 8.61
CA LYS A 81 0.66 -7.64 7.27
C LYS A 81 1.27 -6.62 6.32
N ARG A 82 2.12 -7.10 5.42
CA ARG A 82 2.84 -6.24 4.48
C ARG A 82 1.91 -5.64 3.43
N ALA A 83 1.83 -4.31 3.40
CA ALA A 83 1.08 -3.59 2.39
C ALA A 83 1.64 -2.19 2.16
N ALA A 84 1.36 -1.66 0.98
CA ALA A 84 1.52 -0.24 0.66
C ALA A 84 0.19 0.35 0.19
N ILE A 85 -0.24 1.42 0.85
CA ILE A 85 -1.45 2.16 0.52
C ILE A 85 -1.04 3.49 -0.10
N MET A 86 -1.43 3.70 -1.35
CA MET A 86 -1.12 4.88 -2.15
C MET A 86 -2.28 5.87 -2.08
N SER A 87 -1.99 7.14 -1.79
CA SER A 87 -2.98 8.23 -1.84
C SER A 87 -2.50 9.34 -2.76
N GLY A 88 -3.42 9.94 -3.51
CA GLY A 88 -3.18 11.15 -4.30
C GLY A 88 -2.18 11.07 -5.46
N PHE A 89 -1.62 9.89 -5.76
CA PHE A 89 -0.77 9.66 -6.93
C PHE A 89 -1.60 9.59 -8.21
N THR A 90 -0.98 9.83 -9.36
CA THR A 90 -1.58 9.46 -10.64
C THR A 90 -1.50 7.96 -10.88
N HIS A 91 -2.31 7.45 -11.82
CA HIS A 91 -2.17 6.04 -12.21
C HIS A 91 -0.80 5.75 -12.83
N GLU A 92 -0.22 6.67 -13.59
CA GLU A 92 1.15 6.54 -14.11
C GLU A 92 2.18 6.40 -12.97
N GLU A 93 2.11 7.27 -11.96
CA GLU A 93 2.98 7.23 -10.79
C GLU A 93 2.83 5.92 -10.01
N LEU A 94 1.60 5.41 -9.88
CA LEU A 94 1.34 4.09 -9.29
C LEU A 94 2.05 2.97 -10.06
N HIS A 95 1.97 2.98 -11.39
CA HIS A 95 2.66 1.97 -12.21
C HIS A 95 4.18 2.05 -12.08
N ILE A 96 4.75 3.25 -12.06
CA ILE A 96 6.20 3.47 -11.85
C ILE A 96 6.61 2.92 -10.49
N LEU A 97 5.93 3.32 -9.41
CA LEU A 97 6.26 2.86 -8.07
C LEU A 97 6.20 1.33 -7.95
N MET A 98 5.15 0.73 -8.50
CA MET A 98 5.00 -0.73 -8.48
C MET A 98 6.07 -1.44 -9.31
N GLU A 99 6.58 -0.82 -10.38
CA GLU A 99 7.66 -1.36 -11.20
C GLU A 99 9.01 -1.27 -10.47
N ASP A 100 9.35 -0.10 -9.93
CA ASP A 100 10.56 0.12 -9.14
C ASP A 100 10.60 -0.84 -7.93
N TYR A 101 9.47 -1.01 -7.24
CA TYR A 101 9.34 -1.97 -6.16
C TYR A 101 9.53 -3.43 -6.63
N ARG A 102 8.94 -3.83 -7.77
CA ARG A 102 9.09 -5.21 -8.30
C ARG A 102 10.53 -5.51 -8.72
N ASN A 103 11.25 -4.50 -9.20
CA ASN A 103 12.66 -4.62 -9.58
C ASN A 103 13.59 -4.59 -8.37
N SER A 104 13.07 -4.24 -7.19
CA SER A 104 13.79 -4.36 -5.94
C SER A 104 13.80 -5.81 -5.42
N GLU A 105 14.76 -6.11 -4.55
CA GLU A 105 14.82 -7.40 -3.85
C GLU A 105 13.84 -7.48 -2.65
N LEU A 106 12.90 -6.53 -2.54
CA LEU A 106 11.94 -6.51 -1.44
C LEU A 106 10.85 -7.59 -1.65
N PRO A 107 10.45 -8.29 -0.58
CA PRO A 107 9.38 -9.28 -0.68
C PRO A 107 8.06 -8.71 -1.18
N THR A 108 7.25 -9.55 -1.81
CA THR A 108 5.93 -9.18 -2.34
C THR A 108 5.00 -8.60 -1.27
N GLN A 109 4.13 -7.67 -1.67
CA GLN A 109 3.19 -7.01 -0.77
C GLN A 109 1.81 -6.82 -1.40
N HIS A 110 0.84 -6.47 -0.55
CA HIS A 110 -0.44 -5.96 -1.02
C HIS A 110 -0.33 -4.49 -1.39
N TRP A 111 -1.02 -4.11 -2.47
CA TRP A 111 -1.14 -2.73 -2.90
C TRP A 111 -2.60 -2.30 -2.80
N ALA A 112 -2.83 -1.09 -2.30
CA ALA A 112 -4.15 -0.49 -2.27
C ALA A 112 -4.08 0.99 -2.65
N ALA A 113 -5.15 1.49 -3.25
CA ALA A 113 -5.35 2.92 -3.42
C ALA A 113 -6.31 3.41 -2.32
N LEU A 114 -6.04 4.59 -1.76
CA LEU A 114 -6.99 5.25 -0.86
C LEU A 114 -8.27 5.58 -1.64
N THR A 115 -9.43 5.35 -1.03
CA THR A 115 -10.73 5.72 -1.58
C THR A 115 -11.52 6.53 -0.55
N PRO A 116 -12.59 7.25 -0.95
CA PRO A 116 -13.46 7.94 0.00
C PRO A 116 -14.11 7.00 1.03
N VAL A 117 -14.23 5.72 0.69
CA VAL A 117 -14.77 4.70 1.60
C VAL A 117 -13.68 4.23 2.57
N SER A 118 -12.51 3.85 2.04
CA SER A 118 -11.45 3.29 2.86
C SER A 118 -10.76 4.30 3.75
N GLU A 119 -10.76 5.61 3.44
CA GLU A 119 -10.06 6.62 4.25
C GLU A 119 -10.42 6.60 5.74
N LYS A 120 -11.67 6.22 6.06
CA LYS A 120 -12.23 6.20 7.42
C LYS A 120 -11.98 4.87 8.13
N TRP A 121 -11.50 3.87 7.41
CA TRP A 121 -11.27 2.54 7.97
C TRP A 121 -10.01 2.53 8.80
N ALA A 122 -10.03 1.75 9.88
CA ALA A 122 -8.83 1.47 10.64
C ALA A 122 -7.79 0.77 9.75
N VAL A 123 -6.51 1.09 9.93
CA VAL A 123 -5.41 0.44 9.18
C VAL A 123 -5.53 -1.08 9.25
N GLY A 124 -5.73 -1.63 10.44
CA GLY A 124 -5.87 -3.08 10.64
C GLY A 124 -7.07 -3.69 9.91
N ALA A 125 -8.17 -2.94 9.75
CA ALA A 125 -9.34 -3.41 9.02
C ALA A 125 -9.03 -3.57 7.53
N LEU A 126 -8.42 -2.56 6.89
CA LEU A 126 -8.00 -2.65 5.48
C LEU A 126 -7.00 -3.79 5.27
N LEU A 127 -6.00 -3.93 6.14
CA LEU A 127 -5.00 -5.00 6.02
C LEU A 127 -5.62 -6.41 6.12
N ASN A 128 -6.69 -6.55 6.89
CA ASN A 128 -7.41 -7.82 6.98
C ASN A 128 -8.17 -8.14 5.71
N GLU A 129 -8.86 -7.17 5.12
CA GLU A 129 -9.56 -7.33 3.85
C GLU A 129 -8.60 -7.67 2.71
N LEU A 130 -7.52 -6.90 2.54
CA LEU A 130 -6.51 -7.15 1.49
C LEU A 130 -5.92 -8.56 1.58
N ALA A 131 -5.68 -9.03 2.80
CA ALA A 131 -5.15 -10.37 3.03
C ALA A 131 -6.19 -11.46 2.75
N ALA A 132 -7.46 -11.22 3.06
CA ALA A 132 -8.54 -12.15 2.76
C ALA A 132 -8.74 -12.30 1.24
N GLU A 133 -8.80 -11.18 0.51
CA GLU A 133 -8.90 -11.16 -0.96
C GLU A 133 -7.72 -11.89 -1.61
N ALA A 134 -6.49 -11.58 -1.18
CA ALA A 134 -5.30 -12.24 -1.73
C ALA A 134 -5.26 -13.74 -1.44
N ALA A 135 -5.72 -14.17 -0.26
CA ALA A 135 -5.81 -15.58 0.08
C ALA A 135 -6.83 -16.32 -0.81
N GLU A 136 -7.94 -15.67 -1.16
CA GLU A 136 -8.94 -16.23 -2.07
C GLU A 136 -8.42 -16.37 -3.49
N ILE A 137 -7.81 -15.32 -4.04
CA ILE A 137 -7.17 -15.36 -5.38
C ILE A 137 -6.11 -16.47 -5.42
N LYS A 138 -5.29 -16.60 -4.38
CA LYS A 138 -4.26 -17.64 -4.30
C LYS A 138 -4.86 -19.04 -4.27
N LYS A 139 -6.02 -19.25 -3.62
CA LYS A 139 -6.72 -20.54 -3.62
C LYS A 139 -7.24 -20.89 -5.01
N GLU A 140 -7.84 -19.93 -5.71
CA GLU A 140 -8.37 -20.15 -7.07
C GLU A 140 -7.26 -20.44 -8.09
N LEU A 141 -6.13 -19.72 -8.02
CA LEU A 141 -4.97 -20.00 -8.88
C LEU A 141 -4.36 -21.38 -8.64
N GLN A 142 -4.36 -21.88 -7.40
CA GLN A 142 -3.89 -23.21 -7.08
C GLN A 142 -4.82 -24.31 -7.62
N LYS A 143 -6.15 -24.13 -7.46
CA LYS A 143 -7.15 -25.05 -8.03
C LYS A 143 -7.00 -25.17 -9.55
N ASN A 144 -6.76 -24.06 -10.24
CA ASN A 144 -6.61 -24.05 -11.70
C ASN A 144 -5.28 -24.63 -12.19
N LYS A 145 -4.22 -24.66 -11.36
CA LYS A 145 -2.93 -25.32 -11.68
C LYS A 145 -2.94 -26.84 -11.43
N THR A 146 -3.97 -27.35 -10.74
CA THR A 146 -4.09 -28.78 -10.38
C THR A 146 -5.13 -29.50 -11.24
N LYS A 147 -5.71 -28.80 -12.23
CA LYS A 147 -6.57 -29.33 -13.31
C LYS A 147 -5.77 -29.39 -14.60
#